data_AF-A0A7V4XBR6-F1
#
_entry.id   AF-A0A7V4XBR6-F1
#
_cell.length_a   1.000
_cell.length_b   1.000
_cell.length_c   1.000
_cell.angle_alpha   90.00
_cell.angle_beta   90.00
_cell.angle_gamma   90.00
#
_symmetry.space_group_name_H-M   'P 1'
#
loop_
_entity.id
_entity.type
_entity.pdbx_description
1 polymer ?
#
loop_
_entity_poly.entity_id
_entity_poly.type
_entity_poly.pdbx_seq_one_letter_code
_entity_poly.pdbx_strand_id
1 'polypeptide(L)'
;MQLDRTSEYGIWNYKAEFVAHVCYLSGQIIIYRTKDMRKLLKQNEYPHKPTYTNGCITAWGYCVPIEDVPAVRVLPIPQEVISGNNCTDNYSTSSKGNSAVDICLSVWSTTYNDRAYELITAFDEQIAGNDVLVKFNNGMQCNVQVKMDYRGGAGSGCYGNIYVQTHECNPTGAH
;
A
#
# COMPACT_ATOMS: atom_id res chain seq x y z
N MET A 1 -12.94 -21.32 18.86
CA MET A 1 -11.66 -20.60 18.76
C MET A 1 -12.00 -19.20 18.32
N GLN A 2 -11.89 -18.21 19.21
CA GLN A 2 -12.46 -16.88 19.02
C GLN A 2 -11.41 -15.99 18.34
N LEU A 3 -11.63 -15.64 17.07
CA LEU A 3 -10.75 -14.82 16.24
C LEU A 3 -11.34 -13.40 16.10
N ASP A 4 -11.64 -12.74 17.22
CA ASP A 4 -12.47 -11.51 17.18
C ASP A 4 -11.72 -10.27 17.70
N ARG A 5 -10.51 -10.03 17.20
CA ARG A 5 -9.95 -8.67 17.21
C ARG A 5 -9.54 -8.28 15.80
N THR A 6 -10.55 -8.04 14.96
CA THR A 6 -10.41 -7.14 13.82
C THR A 6 -10.11 -5.75 14.37
N SER A 7 -8.90 -5.24 14.18
CA SER A 7 -8.66 -3.82 14.40
C SER A 7 -9.29 -3.06 13.23
N GLU A 8 -9.87 -1.89 13.50
CA GLU A 8 -10.36 -1.02 12.43
C GLU A 8 -9.17 -0.33 11.70
N TYR A 9 -8.21 -1.12 11.23
CA TYR A 9 -7.07 -0.66 10.45
C TYR A 9 -7.32 -0.93 8.96
N GLY A 10 -7.48 0.15 8.19
CA GLY A 10 -7.81 0.05 6.78
C GLY A 10 -8.18 1.39 6.15
N ILE A 11 -8.52 1.34 4.86
CA ILE A 11 -8.78 2.52 4.01
C ILE A 11 -9.76 3.50 4.62
N TRP A 12 -10.70 3.05 5.46
CA TRP A 12 -11.69 3.91 6.11
C TRP A 12 -11.09 4.83 7.19
N ASN A 13 -10.03 4.38 7.86
CA ASN A 13 -9.44 5.07 9.01
C ASN A 13 -8.04 5.64 8.76
N TYR A 14 -7.42 5.34 7.60
CA TYR A 14 -6.14 5.94 7.23
C TYR A 14 -6.18 7.48 7.29
N LYS A 15 -5.21 8.09 7.96
CA LYS A 15 -5.01 9.55 7.96
C LYS A 15 -4.26 10.01 6.72
N ALA A 16 -3.50 9.13 6.06
CA ALA A 16 -2.75 9.48 4.88
C ALA A 16 -3.63 10.02 3.75
N GLU A 17 -3.18 11.10 3.11
CA GLU A 17 -3.85 11.72 1.98
C GLU A 17 -3.75 10.86 0.72
N PHE A 18 -2.67 10.08 0.61
CA PHE A 18 -2.39 9.18 -0.51
C PHE A 18 -2.05 7.77 -0.04
N VAL A 19 -2.34 6.80 -0.90
CA VAL A 19 -1.84 5.42 -0.76
C VAL A 19 -1.01 5.09 -2.00
N ALA A 20 0.16 4.49 -1.78
CA ALA A 20 1.04 3.96 -2.80
C ALA A 20 1.08 2.43 -2.70
N HIS A 21 0.58 1.74 -3.71
CA HIS A 21 0.70 0.31 -3.89
C HIS A 21 1.96 -0.02 -4.68
N VAL A 22 2.92 -0.68 -4.04
CA VAL A 22 4.09 -1.25 -4.71
C VAL A 22 3.68 -2.60 -5.30
N CYS A 23 3.39 -2.58 -6.59
CA CYS A 23 2.98 -3.73 -7.39
C CYS A 23 4.22 -4.45 -7.92
N TYR A 24 4.92 -5.16 -7.04
CA TYR A 24 6.28 -5.65 -7.26
C TYR A 24 6.45 -6.49 -8.54
N LEU A 25 5.59 -7.50 -8.77
CA LEU A 25 5.69 -8.37 -9.95
C LEU A 25 5.41 -7.62 -11.26
N SER A 26 4.50 -6.65 -11.23
CA SER A 26 4.20 -5.80 -12.40
C SER A 26 5.26 -4.72 -12.64
N GLY A 27 6.15 -4.46 -11.67
CA GLY A 27 7.14 -3.39 -11.73
C GLY A 27 6.53 -1.99 -11.70
N GLN A 28 5.45 -1.78 -10.93
CA GLN A 28 4.72 -0.51 -10.88
C GLN A 28 4.49 -0.03 -9.45
N ILE A 29 4.48 1.30 -9.26
CA ILE A 29 3.92 1.96 -8.07
C ILE A 29 2.64 2.66 -8.48
N ILE A 30 1.52 2.24 -7.89
CA ILE A 30 0.19 2.79 -8.16
C ILE A 30 -0.19 3.71 -7.00
N ILE A 31 -0.38 5.00 -7.29
CA ILE A 31 -0.64 6.03 -6.30
C ILE A 31 -2.02 6.62 -6.53
N TYR A 32 -2.83 6.69 -5.48
CA TYR A 32 -4.15 7.31 -5.52
C TYR A 32 -4.43 8.11 -4.25
N ARG A 33 -5.42 9.00 -4.32
CA ARG A 33 -5.90 9.76 -3.18
C ARG A 33 -6.84 8.90 -2.33
N THR A 34 -6.58 8.84 -1.03
CA THR A 34 -7.38 8.06 -0.08
C THR A 34 -8.85 8.43 -0.13
N LYS A 35 -9.16 9.74 -0.19
CA LYS A 35 -10.55 10.24 -0.25
C LYS A 35 -11.29 9.80 -1.52
N ASP A 36 -10.60 9.71 -2.65
CA ASP A 36 -11.22 9.38 -3.93
C ASP A 36 -11.48 7.88 -4.01
N MET A 37 -10.55 7.06 -3.48
CA MET A 37 -10.76 5.63 -3.31
C MET A 37 -11.94 5.32 -2.38
N ARG A 38 -12.05 6.01 -1.22
CA ARG A 38 -13.20 5.85 -0.32
C ARG A 38 -14.52 6.15 -1.02
N LYS A 39 -14.56 7.19 -1.84
CA LYS A 39 -15.75 7.55 -2.62
C LYS A 39 -16.08 6.44 -3.63
N LEU A 40 -15.07 5.97 -4.36
CA LEU A 40 -15.22 4.90 -5.35
C LEU A 40 -15.80 3.61 -4.71
N LEU A 41 -15.25 3.19 -3.58
CA LEU A 41 -15.69 2.00 -2.83
C LEU A 41 -17.11 2.12 -2.27
N LYS A 42 -17.58 3.34 -1.96
CA LYS A 42 -18.97 3.57 -1.53
C LYS A 42 -19.98 3.53 -2.67
N GLN A 43 -19.52 3.81 -3.89
CA GLN A 43 -20.38 4.00 -5.05
C GLN A 43 -20.52 2.74 -5.92
N ASN A 44 -19.63 1.76 -5.74
CA ASN A 44 -19.55 0.58 -6.59
C ASN A 44 -19.40 -0.67 -5.74
N GLU A 45 -19.74 -1.81 -6.32
CA GLU A 45 -19.54 -3.12 -5.72
C GLU A 45 -18.29 -3.75 -6.31
N TYR A 46 -17.29 -3.98 -5.46
CA TYR A 46 -16.08 -4.70 -5.82
C TYR A 46 -16.00 -6.02 -5.05
N PRO A 47 -15.33 -7.05 -5.59
CA PRO A 47 -15.08 -8.29 -4.85
C PRO A 47 -14.35 -7.99 -3.53
N HIS A 48 -15.00 -8.31 -2.41
CA HIS A 48 -14.42 -8.22 -1.08
C HIS A 48 -13.85 -9.59 -0.70
N LYS A 49 -12.53 -9.67 -0.53
CA LYS A 49 -11.81 -10.94 -0.33
C LYS A 49 -10.92 -10.89 0.90
N PRO A 50 -10.69 -12.03 1.56
CA PRO A 50 -9.67 -12.15 2.58
C PRO A 50 -8.28 -12.26 1.95
N THR A 51 -7.27 -11.80 2.68
CA THR A 51 -5.86 -12.14 2.44
C THR A 51 -5.37 -13.08 3.53
N TYR A 52 -4.39 -13.92 3.19
CA TYR A 52 -3.89 -14.97 4.06
C TYR A 52 -2.37 -14.86 4.23
N THR A 53 -1.92 -15.09 5.46
CA THR A 53 -0.50 -15.32 5.77
C THR A 53 -0.40 -16.65 6.51
N ASN A 54 0.40 -17.59 6.00
CA ASN A 54 0.56 -18.93 6.58
C ASN A 54 -0.78 -19.67 6.83
N GLY A 55 -1.77 -19.49 5.94
CA GLY A 55 -3.09 -20.12 6.04
C GLY A 55 -4.09 -19.43 6.97
N CYS A 56 -3.68 -18.38 7.69
CA CYS A 56 -4.58 -17.59 8.54
C CYS A 56 -5.05 -16.33 7.80
N ILE A 57 -6.33 -15.98 7.94
CA ILE A 57 -6.84 -14.69 7.44
C ILE A 57 -6.17 -13.56 8.23
N THR A 58 -5.53 -12.63 7.53
CA THR A 58 -4.82 -11.50 8.13
C THR A 58 -5.43 -10.15 7.77
N ALA A 59 -6.24 -10.07 6.73
CA ALA A 59 -6.95 -8.84 6.39
C ALA A 59 -8.14 -9.12 5.48
N TRP A 60 -9.02 -8.14 5.35
CA TRP A 60 -10.08 -8.10 4.35
C TRP A 60 -10.00 -6.83 3.53
N GLY A 61 -10.30 -6.92 2.24
CA GLY A 61 -10.16 -5.78 1.33
C GLY A 61 -10.88 -5.98 0.00
N TYR A 62 -11.00 -4.89 -0.74
CA TYR A 62 -11.62 -4.89 -2.06
C TYR A 62 -10.56 -5.09 -3.14
N CYS A 63 -10.82 -5.96 -4.11
CA CYS A 63 -10.06 -6.05 -5.35
C CYS A 63 -10.60 -5.01 -6.34
N VAL A 64 -9.89 -3.89 -6.50
CA VAL A 64 -10.34 -2.76 -7.34
C VAL A 64 -9.53 -2.75 -8.64
N PRO A 65 -10.16 -2.92 -9.81
CA PRO A 65 -9.49 -2.75 -11.10
C PRO A 65 -8.84 -1.38 -11.21
N ILE A 66 -7.65 -1.30 -11.81
CA ILE A 66 -6.85 -0.07 -11.82
C ILE A 66 -7.52 1.01 -12.67
N GLU A 67 -8.19 0.59 -13.74
CA GLU A 67 -8.97 1.42 -14.66
C GLU A 67 -10.11 2.19 -13.97
N ASP A 68 -10.62 1.66 -12.85
CA ASP A 68 -11.69 2.29 -12.09
C ASP A 68 -11.17 3.33 -11.08
N VAL A 69 -9.85 3.35 -10.82
CA VAL A 69 -9.25 4.22 -9.80
C VAL A 69 -9.12 5.66 -10.33
N PRO A 70 -9.85 6.63 -9.73
CA PRO A 70 -9.87 8.00 -10.23
C PRO A 70 -8.53 8.70 -10.05
N ALA A 71 -8.07 9.39 -11.10
CA ALA A 71 -6.83 10.17 -11.12
C ALA A 71 -5.60 9.38 -10.63
N VAL A 72 -5.58 8.08 -10.87
CA VAL A 72 -4.47 7.19 -10.50
C VAL A 72 -3.18 7.64 -11.20
N ARG A 73 -2.07 7.57 -10.46
CA ARG A 73 -0.72 7.71 -11.02
C ARG A 73 -0.05 6.37 -10.99
N VAL A 74 0.54 5.98 -12.12
CA VAL A 74 1.32 4.75 -12.25
C VAL A 74 2.75 5.16 -12.56
N LEU A 75 3.69 4.78 -11.70
CA LEU A 75 5.11 5.01 -11.89
C LEU A 75 5.81 3.67 -12.13
N PRO A 76 6.68 3.55 -13.13
CA PRO A 76 7.49 2.34 -13.29
C PRO A 76 8.50 2.23 -12.15
N ILE A 77 8.74 1.00 -11.69
CA ILE A 77 9.86 0.68 -10.79
C ILE A 77 11.05 0.30 -11.67
N PRO A 78 12.20 1.00 -11.60
CA PRO A 78 13.40 0.63 -12.34
C PRO A 78 13.86 -0.78 -12.00
N GLN A 79 14.38 -1.50 -12.99
CA GLN A 79 14.75 -2.92 -12.83
C GLN A 79 15.85 -3.11 -11.76
N GLU A 80 16.75 -2.14 -11.64
CA GLU A 80 17.79 -2.08 -10.62
C GLU A 80 17.22 -1.99 -9.19
N VAL A 81 16.12 -1.25 -9.00
CA VAL A 81 15.43 -1.13 -7.69
C VAL A 81 14.73 -2.44 -7.33
N ILE A 82 14.09 -3.10 -8.30
CA ILE A 82 13.48 -4.42 -8.13
C ILE A 82 14.55 -5.45 -7.73
N SER A 83 15.62 -5.52 -8.53
CA SER A 83 16.69 -6.51 -8.34
C SER A 83 17.45 -6.30 -7.03
N GLY A 84 17.56 -5.06 -6.55
CA GLY A 84 18.19 -4.73 -5.27
C GLY A 84 17.36 -5.13 -4.04
N ASN A 85 16.02 -5.12 -4.13
CA ASN A 85 15.14 -5.41 -3.00
C ASN A 85 14.89 -6.91 -2.76
N ASN A 86 15.00 -7.76 -3.79
CA ASN A 86 14.80 -9.21 -3.70
C ASN A 86 13.53 -9.63 -2.93
N CYS A 87 12.44 -8.87 -3.04
CA CYS A 87 11.21 -9.15 -2.31
C CYS A 87 10.58 -10.46 -2.80
N THR A 88 10.16 -11.32 -1.87
CA THR A 88 9.48 -12.58 -2.19
C THR A 88 8.10 -12.63 -1.55
N ASP A 89 7.21 -13.46 -2.10
CA ASP A 89 5.86 -13.60 -1.55
C ASP A 89 5.83 -14.28 -0.16
N ASN A 90 6.94 -14.91 0.24
CA ASN A 90 7.07 -15.57 1.55
C ASN A 90 7.58 -14.64 2.66
N TYR A 91 7.89 -13.37 2.35
CA TYR A 91 8.29 -12.40 3.37
C TYR A 91 7.17 -12.18 4.40
N SER A 92 7.56 -11.92 5.65
CA SER A 92 6.61 -11.48 6.68
C SER A 92 5.96 -10.15 6.29
N THR A 93 4.82 -9.83 6.91
CA THR A 93 4.12 -8.55 6.66
C THR A 93 5.05 -7.36 6.90
N SER A 94 5.80 -7.34 8.01
CA SER A 94 6.71 -6.25 8.36
C SER A 94 7.88 -6.15 7.36
N SER A 95 8.46 -7.28 6.92
CA SER A 95 9.51 -7.29 5.89
C SER A 95 9.00 -6.80 4.53
N LYS A 96 7.79 -7.21 4.12
CA LYS A 96 7.14 -6.70 2.89
C LYS A 96 6.89 -5.20 2.98
N GLY A 97 6.44 -4.72 4.14
CA GLY A 97 6.21 -3.30 4.42
C GLY A 97 7.48 -2.46 4.25
N ASN A 98 8.58 -2.87 4.91
CA ASN A 98 9.86 -2.17 4.80
C ASN A 98 10.37 -2.12 3.36
N SER A 99 10.37 -3.25 2.65
CA SER A 99 10.78 -3.28 1.24
C SER A 99 9.88 -2.39 0.35
N ALA A 100 8.58 -2.32 0.61
CA ALA A 100 7.70 -1.43 -0.15
C ALA A 100 8.09 0.04 0.03
N VAL A 101 8.37 0.45 1.27
CA VAL A 101 8.79 1.81 1.59
C VAL A 101 10.14 2.12 0.94
N ASP A 102 11.11 1.22 1.03
CA ASP A 102 12.43 1.39 0.41
C ASP A 102 12.35 1.55 -1.11
N ILE A 103 11.49 0.75 -1.77
CA ILE A 103 11.23 0.86 -3.21
C ILE A 103 10.63 2.23 -3.53
N CYS A 104 9.60 2.66 -2.81
CA CYS A 104 8.97 3.96 -2.99
C CYS A 104 9.97 5.11 -2.87
N LEU A 105 10.79 5.11 -1.81
CA LEU A 105 11.80 6.14 -1.58
C LEU A 105 12.87 6.16 -2.69
N SER A 106 13.31 4.97 -3.14
CA SER A 106 14.28 4.85 -4.24
C SER A 106 13.74 5.44 -5.55
N VAL A 107 12.49 5.12 -5.89
CA VAL A 107 11.85 5.64 -7.12
C VAL A 107 11.58 7.14 -7.00
N TRP A 108 11.04 7.59 -5.87
CA TRP A 108 10.63 8.98 -5.70
C TRP A 108 11.81 9.95 -5.58
N SER A 109 12.87 9.58 -4.86
CA SER A 109 14.08 10.43 -4.75
C SER A 109 14.76 10.67 -6.10
N THR A 110 14.66 9.70 -7.01
CA THR A 110 15.21 9.81 -8.37
C THR A 110 14.27 10.58 -9.32
N THR A 111 12.96 10.37 -9.19
CA THR A 111 11.94 10.98 -10.07
C THR A 111 11.56 12.40 -9.66
N TYR A 112 11.59 12.70 -8.36
CA TYR A 112 11.12 13.94 -7.74
C TYR A 112 12.16 14.45 -6.73
N ASN A 113 13.32 14.82 -7.25
CA ASN A 113 14.47 15.27 -6.45
C ASN A 113 14.27 16.63 -5.75
N ASP A 114 13.14 17.30 -5.99
CA ASP A 114 12.76 18.58 -5.39
C ASP A 114 11.92 18.42 -4.10
N ARG A 115 11.84 17.20 -3.56
CA ARG A 115 11.05 16.86 -2.37
C ARG A 115 11.93 16.20 -1.32
N ALA A 116 11.59 16.42 -0.06
CA ALA A 116 12.14 15.67 1.05
C ALA A 116 11.15 14.58 1.50
N TYR A 117 11.70 13.43 1.91
CA TYR A 117 10.94 12.27 2.36
C TYR A 117 11.37 11.91 3.77
N GLU A 118 10.41 11.85 4.68
CA GLU A 118 10.65 11.50 6.08
C GLU A 118 9.89 10.21 6.40
N LEU A 119 10.61 9.21 6.90
CA LEU A 119 10.02 7.96 7.40
C LEU A 119 9.33 8.22 8.73
N ILE A 120 8.08 7.82 8.82
CA ILE A 120 7.32 7.88 10.06
C ILE A 120 7.56 6.56 10.79
N THR A 121 8.25 6.63 11.92
CA THR A 121 8.59 5.46 12.76
C THR A 121 7.73 5.35 14.01
N ALA A 122 6.93 6.38 14.31
CA ALA A 122 6.00 6.36 15.44
C ALA A 122 4.89 5.32 15.18
N PHE A 123 4.81 4.32 16.04
CA PHE A 123 3.91 3.18 15.90
C PHE A 123 2.43 3.59 15.75
N ASP A 124 1.96 4.53 16.57
CA ASP A 124 0.57 5.01 16.52
C ASP A 124 0.24 5.72 15.20
N GLU A 125 1.23 6.36 14.57
CA GLU A 125 1.06 7.00 13.27
C GLU A 125 1.09 5.98 12.12
N GLN A 126 1.91 4.94 12.22
CA GLN A 126 1.90 3.81 11.28
C GLN A 126 0.56 3.05 11.35
N ILE A 127 0.00 2.86 12.54
CA ILE A 127 -1.38 2.37 12.74
C ILE A 127 -2.41 3.38 12.20
N ALA A 128 -2.15 4.68 12.27
CA ALA A 128 -3.02 5.65 11.61
C ALA A 128 -2.90 5.62 10.08
N GLY A 129 -2.04 4.77 9.54
CA GLY A 129 -1.85 4.59 8.11
C GLY A 129 -0.89 5.60 7.49
N ASN A 130 0.10 6.08 8.24
CA ASN A 130 1.11 7.02 7.77
C ASN A 130 2.50 6.35 7.81
N ASP A 131 3.10 6.10 6.64
CA ASP A 131 4.45 5.52 6.56
C ASP A 131 5.50 6.55 6.17
N VAL A 132 5.14 7.48 5.27
CA VAL A 132 6.06 8.49 4.72
C VAL A 132 5.40 9.86 4.72
N LEU A 133 6.09 10.85 5.27
CA LEU A 133 5.77 12.27 5.12
C LEU A 133 6.57 12.85 3.95
N VAL A 134 5.88 13.37 2.93
CA VAL A 134 6.48 14.05 1.78
C VAL A 134 6.40 15.55 2.02
N LYS A 135 7.54 16.24 1.96
CA LYS A 135 7.64 17.71 2.12
C LYS A 135 8.06 18.35 0.79
N PHE A 136 7.30 19.37 0.38
CA PHE A 136 7.53 20.13 -0.84
C PHE A 136 8.27 21.44 -0.53
N ASN A 137 9.06 21.93 -1.48
CA ASN A 137 9.84 23.17 -1.33
C ASN A 137 8.97 24.41 -1.03
N ASN A 138 7.69 24.39 -1.39
CA ASN A 138 6.73 25.47 -1.11
C ASN A 138 6.11 25.39 0.30
N GLY A 139 6.60 24.51 1.17
CA GLY A 139 6.11 24.32 2.54
C GLY A 139 4.86 23.42 2.65
N MET A 140 4.33 22.91 1.54
CA MET A 140 3.28 21.91 1.60
C MET A 140 3.83 20.56 2.08
N GLN A 141 2.97 19.76 2.70
CA GLN A 141 3.29 18.39 3.11
C GLN A 141 2.11 17.46 2.90
N CYS A 142 2.38 16.18 2.69
CA CYS A 142 1.35 15.14 2.70
C CYS A 142 1.89 13.81 3.23
N ASN A 143 1.04 13.06 3.91
CA ASN A 143 1.31 11.71 4.37
C ASN A 143 0.91 10.69 3.30
N VAL A 144 1.70 9.64 3.22
CA VAL A 144 1.51 8.53 2.29
C VAL A 144 1.54 7.22 3.07
N GLN A 145 0.50 6.41 2.89
CA GLN A 145 0.54 4.99 3.23
C GLN A 145 1.20 4.25 2.08
N VAL A 146 2.15 3.38 2.37
CA VAL A 146 2.75 2.45 1.43
C VAL A 146 2.22 1.04 1.71
N LYS A 147 1.80 0.34 0.66
CA LYS A 147 1.37 -1.06 0.73
C LYS A 147 2.15 -1.88 -0.28
N MET A 148 2.58 -3.07 0.13
CA MET A 148 3.09 -4.08 -0.81
C MET A 148 1.91 -4.85 -1.39
N ASP A 149 1.81 -4.91 -2.72
CA ASP A 149 0.86 -5.76 -3.43
C ASP A 149 1.63 -6.59 -4.46
N TYR A 150 2.20 -7.72 -4.02
CA TYR A 150 3.19 -8.47 -4.81
C TYR A 150 2.70 -8.79 -6.23
N ARG A 151 1.41 -9.10 -6.41
CA ARG A 151 0.78 -9.43 -7.70
C ARG A 151 -0.25 -8.40 -8.18
N GLY A 152 -0.37 -7.26 -7.50
CA GLY A 152 -1.19 -6.16 -7.98
C GLY A 152 -0.65 -5.62 -9.30
N GLY A 153 -1.41 -4.75 -9.96
CA GLY A 153 -0.98 -4.21 -11.24
C GLY A 153 -1.45 -5.03 -12.44
N ALA A 154 -1.22 -4.49 -13.63
CA ALA A 154 -1.43 -5.20 -14.89
C ALA A 154 -0.14 -5.89 -15.35
N GLY A 155 -0.24 -7.09 -15.92
CA GLY A 155 0.91 -7.82 -16.44
C GLY A 155 0.77 -9.35 -16.33
N SER A 156 1.74 -10.07 -16.89
CA SER A 156 1.78 -11.53 -16.80
C SER A 156 1.91 -11.98 -15.34
N GLY A 157 1.03 -12.89 -14.90
CA GLY A 157 1.01 -13.37 -13.51
C GLY A 157 0.45 -12.38 -12.47
N CYS A 158 -0.02 -11.21 -12.90
CA CYS A 158 -0.61 -10.18 -12.04
C CYS A 158 -2.16 -10.26 -12.08
N TYR A 159 -2.82 -9.63 -11.11
CA TYR A 159 -4.27 -9.69 -10.97
C TYR A 159 -5.06 -8.65 -11.79
N GLY A 160 -4.40 -7.63 -12.35
CA GLY A 160 -5.05 -6.51 -13.04
C GLY A 160 -5.77 -5.54 -12.10
N ASN A 161 -5.70 -5.76 -10.79
CA ASN A 161 -6.33 -4.95 -9.75
C ASN A 161 -5.33 -4.57 -8.66
N ILE A 162 -5.75 -3.71 -7.75
CA ILE A 162 -5.10 -3.43 -6.48
C ILE A 162 -5.97 -3.93 -5.32
N TYR A 163 -5.34 -4.44 -4.26
CA TYR A 163 -6.04 -4.88 -3.07
C TYR A 163 -6.16 -3.77 -2.02
N VAL A 164 -7.34 -3.17 -1.90
CA VAL A 164 -7.59 -2.06 -0.95
C VAL A 164 -8.06 -2.62 0.39
N GLN A 165 -7.15 -2.71 1.35
CA GLN A 165 -7.43 -3.22 2.70
C GLN A 165 -8.46 -2.35 3.44
N THR A 166 -9.49 -2.99 3.97
CA THR A 166 -10.56 -2.39 4.78
C THR A 166 -10.43 -2.67 6.27
N HIS A 167 -9.90 -3.83 6.62
CA HIS A 167 -9.74 -4.29 8.00
C HIS A 167 -8.47 -5.15 8.09
N GLU A 168 -7.81 -5.11 9.24
CA GLU A 168 -6.77 -6.06 9.59
C GLU A 168 -7.30 -7.03 10.64
N CYS A 169 -7.09 -8.32 10.37
CA CYS A 169 -7.26 -9.35 11.37
C CYS A 169 -5.86 -9.65 11.86
N ASN A 170 -5.49 -9.26 13.09
CA ASN A 170 -4.20 -9.64 13.63
C ASN A 170 -4.37 -10.84 14.58
N PRO A 171 -4.36 -12.10 14.08
CA PRO A 171 -4.61 -13.28 14.91
C PRO A 171 -3.52 -13.52 15.97
N THR A 172 -2.36 -12.85 15.86
CA THR A 172 -1.19 -13.08 16.74
C THR A 172 -0.73 -11.84 17.51
N GLY A 173 -1.26 -10.66 17.21
CA GLY A 173 -0.84 -9.40 17.84
C GLY A 173 0.60 -8.99 17.54
N ALA A 174 1.26 -9.65 16.58
CA ALA A 174 2.58 -9.27 16.11
C ALA A 174 2.43 -8.15 15.08
N HIS A 175 3.05 -7.01 15.38
CA HIS A 175 3.31 -5.93 14.43
C HIS A 175 4.83 -5.82 14.25
#